data_AF-A0A963NPR9-F1
#
_entry.id   AF-A0A963NPR9-F1
#
_cell.length_a   1.000
_cell.length_b   1.000
_cell.length_c   1.000
_cell.angle_alpha   90.00
_cell.angle_beta   90.00
_cell.angle_gamma   90.00
#
_symmetry.space_group_name_H-M   'P 1'
#
loop_
_entity.id
_entity.type
_entity.pdbx_description
1 polymer ?
#
loop_
_entity_poly.entity_id
_entity_poly.type
_entity_poly.pdbx_seq_one_letter_code
_entity_poly.pdbx_strand_id
1 'polypeptide(L)'
;MLNKKDRALHPDWIVEQWDRMGHFYCSLESGHVTASTALRRLNGFSGKNHFYRANRELGRLLRTENTLSYMSDPALRRRNRRGLLKGEQIHALARDVKLGKRGRVDKRDWLEQRHSCSCLTLVMACIIYW
;
A
#
# COMPACT_ATOMS: atom_id res chain seq x y z
N MET A 1 -19.49 -3.37 13.47
CA MET A 1 -19.11 -4.73 13.95
C MET A 1 -19.21 -5.69 12.76
N LEU A 2 -18.08 -6.17 12.22
CA LEU A 2 -18.08 -7.01 11.01
C LEU A 2 -18.55 -8.44 11.33
N ASN A 3 -19.52 -8.92 10.54
CA ASN A 3 -20.24 -10.18 10.69
C ASN A 3 -19.29 -11.39 10.57
N LYS A 4 -19.55 -12.47 11.32
CA LYS A 4 -18.69 -13.66 11.43
C LYS A 4 -18.46 -14.34 10.06
N LYS A 5 -19.42 -14.23 9.14
CA LYS A 5 -19.31 -14.73 7.75
C LYS A 5 -18.21 -14.06 6.93
N ASP A 6 -17.90 -12.79 7.20
CA ASP A 6 -16.85 -12.07 6.47
C ASP A 6 -15.44 -12.49 6.88
N ARG A 7 -15.27 -13.30 7.94
CA ARG A 7 -13.94 -13.73 8.43
C ARG A 7 -13.42 -15.01 7.80
N ALA A 8 -14.31 -15.85 7.27
CA ALA A 8 -13.91 -17.06 6.59
C ALA A 8 -13.22 -16.71 5.27
N LEU A 9 -12.11 -17.39 4.98
CA LEU A 9 -11.49 -17.38 3.67
C LEU A 9 -12.28 -18.33 2.78
N HIS A 10 -12.59 -17.91 1.56
CA HIS A 10 -13.27 -18.74 0.57
C HIS A 10 -12.28 -19.16 -0.52
N PRO A 11 -11.51 -20.26 -0.32
CA PRO A 11 -10.53 -20.72 -1.30
C PRO A 11 -11.20 -21.18 -2.60
N ASP A 12 -12.46 -21.63 -2.55
CA ASP A 12 -13.20 -22.10 -3.72
C ASP A 12 -13.31 -21.02 -4.82
N TRP A 13 -13.49 -19.75 -4.43
CA TRP A 13 -13.56 -18.63 -5.37
C TRP A 13 -12.22 -18.35 -6.04
N ILE A 14 -11.11 -18.70 -5.39
CA ILE A 14 -9.76 -18.56 -5.95
C ILE A 14 -9.55 -19.66 -6.98
N VAL A 15 -9.92 -20.90 -6.66
CA VAL A 15 -9.78 -22.07 -7.55
C VAL A 15 -10.62 -21.88 -8.81
N GLU A 16 -11.87 -21.43 -8.68
CA GLU A 16 -12.78 -21.22 -9.82
C GLU A 16 -12.22 -20.24 -10.86
N GLN A 17 -11.40 -19.27 -10.43
CA GLN A 17 -10.91 -18.19 -11.27
C GLN A 17 -9.38 -18.21 -11.47
N TRP A 18 -8.72 -19.29 -11.03
CA TRP A 18 -7.26 -19.38 -10.97
C TRP A 18 -6.60 -19.10 -12.32
N ASP A 19 -7.05 -19.78 -13.37
CA ASP A 19 -6.49 -19.63 -14.72
C ASP A 19 -6.64 -18.20 -15.24
N ARG A 20 -7.80 -17.59 -15.03
CA ARG A 20 -8.07 -16.22 -15.46
C ARG A 20 -7.26 -15.19 -14.68
N MET A 21 -6.97 -15.44 -13.40
CA MET A 21 -6.02 -14.64 -12.63
C MET A 21 -4.60 -14.82 -13.17
N GLY A 22 -4.18 -16.05 -13.47
CA GLY A 22 -2.89 -16.36 -14.10
C GLY A 22 -2.70 -15.61 -15.42
N HIS A 23 -3.68 -15.67 -16.32
CA HIS A 23 -3.63 -14.92 -17.59
C HIS A 23 -3.55 -13.41 -17.36
N PHE A 24 -4.25 -12.87 -16.36
CA PHE A 24 -4.21 -11.45 -16.04
C PHE A 24 -2.82 -11.01 -15.55
N TYR A 25 -2.20 -11.78 -14.65
CA TYR A 25 -0.85 -11.48 -14.15
C TYR A 25 0.22 -11.71 -15.22
N CYS A 26 0.10 -12.76 -16.04
CA CYS A 26 0.99 -13.00 -17.16
C CYS A 26 0.90 -11.88 -18.21
N SER A 27 -0.30 -11.35 -18.49
CA SER A 27 -0.48 -10.20 -19.39
C SER A 27 0.17 -8.92 -18.84
N LEU A 28 0.17 -8.75 -17.51
CA LEU A 28 0.84 -7.66 -16.81
C LEU A 28 2.36 -7.79 -16.90
N GLU A 29 2.90 -8.98 -16.63
CA GLU A 29 4.32 -9.28 -16.70
C GLU A 29 4.85 -9.16 -18.14
N SER A 30 4.09 -9.65 -19.11
CA SER A 30 4.41 -9.57 -20.54
C SER A 30 4.26 -8.16 -21.12
N GLY A 31 3.96 -7.14 -20.30
CA GLY A 31 3.88 -5.74 -20.72
C GLY A 31 2.73 -5.38 -21.67
N HIS A 32 1.79 -6.30 -21.92
CA HIS A 32 0.65 -6.07 -22.83
C HIS A 32 -0.38 -5.10 -22.22
N VAL A 33 -0.39 -4.97 -20.89
CA VAL A 33 -1.30 -4.10 -20.15
C VAL A 33 -0.51 -3.30 -19.11
N THR A 34 -0.66 -1.98 -19.10
CA THR A 34 -0.07 -1.13 -18.06
C THR A 34 -0.71 -1.41 -16.69
N ALA A 35 0.08 -1.33 -15.61
CA ALA A 35 -0.43 -1.50 -14.25
C ALA A 35 -1.64 -0.60 -13.94
N SER A 36 -1.67 0.62 -14.49
CA SER A 36 -2.79 1.56 -14.31
C SER A 36 -4.10 1.08 -14.94
N THR A 37 -4.06 0.50 -16.14
CA THR A 37 -5.25 -0.02 -16.83
C THR A 37 -5.74 -1.31 -16.20
N ALA A 38 -4.82 -2.17 -15.75
CA ALA A 38 -5.13 -3.36 -14.98
C ALA A 38 -5.83 -3.03 -13.65
N LEU A 39 -5.32 -2.05 -12.90
CA LEU A 39 -5.94 -1.57 -11.65
C LEU A 39 -7.29 -0.90 -11.90
N ARG A 40 -7.42 -0.10 -12.97
CA ARG A 40 -8.72 0.49 -13.35
C ARG A 40 -9.74 -0.59 -13.67
N ARG A 41 -9.34 -1.66 -14.35
CA ARG A 41 -10.20 -2.81 -14.64
C ARG A 41 -10.63 -3.52 -13.37
N LEU A 42 -9.69 -3.76 -12.44
CA LEU A 42 -9.97 -4.34 -11.12
C LEU A 42 -10.92 -3.47 -10.28
N ASN A 43 -10.70 -2.15 -10.27
CA ASN A 43 -11.50 -1.21 -9.49
C ASN A 43 -12.86 -0.91 -10.13
N GLY A 44 -12.99 -1.08 -11.44
CA GLY A 44 -14.26 -0.97 -12.17
C GLY A 44 -15.20 -2.15 -11.91
N PHE A 45 -14.67 -3.27 -11.41
CA PHE A 45 -15.50 -4.40 -11.01
C PHE A 45 -16.20 -4.10 -9.67
N SER A 46 -17.53 -3.99 -9.70
CA SER A 46 -18.37 -4.02 -8.49
C SER A 46 -18.10 -5.28 -7.67
N GLY A 47 -18.32 -5.23 -6.35
CA GLY A 47 -18.17 -6.35 -5.41
C GLY A 47 -19.06 -7.56 -5.68
N LYS A 48 -19.89 -7.54 -6.73
CA LYS A 48 -20.62 -8.70 -7.27
C LYS A 48 -19.80 -9.54 -8.27
N ASN A 49 -18.70 -9.02 -8.80
CA ASN A 49 -17.89 -9.74 -9.78
C ASN A 49 -17.06 -10.85 -9.15
N HIS A 50 -17.17 -12.06 -9.69
CA HIS A 50 -16.42 -13.24 -9.26
C HIS A 50 -14.90 -13.01 -9.35
N PHE A 51 -14.41 -12.39 -10.43
CA PHE A 51 -12.98 -12.08 -10.57
C PHE A 51 -12.45 -11.13 -9.49
N TYR A 52 -13.19 -10.08 -9.16
CA TYR A 52 -12.79 -9.16 -8.10
C TYR A 52 -12.80 -9.83 -6.72
N ARG A 53 -13.80 -10.68 -6.46
CA ARG A 53 -13.87 -11.47 -5.22
C ARG A 53 -12.70 -12.43 -5.08
N ALA A 54 -12.34 -13.15 -6.14
CA ALA A 54 -11.20 -14.06 -6.15
C ALA A 54 -9.88 -13.32 -5.85
N ASN A 55 -9.63 -12.18 -6.50
CA ASN A 55 -8.45 -11.35 -6.23
C ASN A 55 -8.45 -10.79 -4.79
N ARG A 56 -9.61 -10.41 -4.26
CA ARG A 56 -9.75 -9.94 -2.88
C ARG A 56 -9.44 -11.05 -1.88
N GLU A 57 -9.97 -12.26 -2.08
CA GLU A 57 -9.68 -13.41 -1.21
C GLU A 57 -8.22 -13.82 -1.28
N LEU A 58 -7.59 -13.81 -2.46
CA LEU A 58 -6.14 -14.02 -2.60
C LEU A 58 -5.35 -13.00 -1.77
N GLY A 59 -5.71 -11.71 -1.86
CA GLY A 59 -5.08 -10.66 -1.05
C GLY A 59 -5.27 -10.84 0.45
N ARG A 60 -6.42 -11.38 0.89
CA ARG A 60 -6.68 -11.73 2.29
C ARG A 60 -5.84 -12.91 2.76
N LEU A 61 -5.65 -13.92 1.92
CA LEU A 61 -4.80 -15.07 2.20
C LEU A 61 -3.36 -14.62 2.41
N LEU A 62 -2.80 -13.87 1.46
CA LEU A 62 -1.44 -13.31 1.55
C LEU A 62 -1.26 -12.42 2.77
N ARG A 63 -2.26 -11.59 3.11
CA ARG A 63 -2.23 -10.76 4.33
C ARG A 63 -2.20 -11.62 5.59
N THR A 64 -2.98 -12.70 5.62
CA THR A 64 -3.07 -13.60 6.77
C THR A 64 -1.74 -14.32 6.96
N GLU A 65 -1.18 -14.90 5.89
CA GLU A 65 0.13 -15.53 5.90
C GLU A 65 1.23 -14.58 6.37
N ASN A 66 1.30 -13.36 5.82
CA ASN A 66 2.27 -12.37 6.25
C ASN A 66 2.08 -11.96 7.73
N THR A 67 0.83 -11.87 8.20
CA THR A 67 0.54 -11.55 9.60
C THR A 67 1.01 -12.67 10.52
N LEU A 68 0.77 -13.93 10.16
CA LEU A 68 1.23 -15.10 10.90
C LEU A 68 2.76 -15.17 10.90
N SER A 69 3.40 -14.98 9.74
CA SER A 69 4.85 -14.94 9.61
C SER A 69 5.45 -13.85 10.51
N TYR A 70 4.88 -12.65 10.50
CA TYR A 70 5.30 -11.53 11.37
C TYR A 70 5.15 -11.81 12.87
N MET A 71 4.12 -12.57 13.26
CA MET A 71 3.92 -12.99 14.66
C MET A 71 4.90 -14.09 15.07
N SER A 72 5.24 -15.00 14.15
CA SER A 72 6.10 -16.15 14.42
C SER A 72 7.60 -15.83 14.41
N ASP A 73 8.08 -14.96 13.52
CA ASP A 73 9.51 -14.69 13.33
C ASP A 73 9.94 -13.32 13.90
N PRO A 74 10.73 -13.29 15.00
CA PRO A 74 11.29 -12.06 15.54
C PRO A 74 12.27 -11.35 14.60
N ALA A 75 12.98 -12.08 13.73
CA ALA A 75 13.95 -11.51 12.80
C ALA A 75 13.24 -10.70 11.70
N LEU A 76 12.21 -11.28 11.07
CA LEU A 76 11.33 -10.57 10.14
C LEU A 76 10.70 -9.33 10.79
N ARG A 77 10.20 -9.47 12.02
CA ARG A 77 9.64 -8.33 12.78
C ARG A 77 10.66 -7.22 12.97
N ARG A 78 11.89 -7.55 13.37
CA ARG A 78 12.97 -6.58 13.57
C ARG A 78 13.32 -5.88 12.27
N ARG A 79 13.40 -6.59 11.14
CA ARG A 79 13.67 -6.01 9.82
C ARG A 79 12.57 -5.03 9.41
N ASN A 80 11.31 -5.44 9.52
CA ASN A 80 10.15 -4.61 9.19
C ASN A 80 10.12 -3.36 10.09
N ARG A 81 10.36 -3.51 11.39
CA ARG A 81 10.42 -2.40 12.34
C ARG A 81 11.54 -1.41 12.00
N ARG A 82 12.72 -1.85 11.57
CA ARG A 82 13.79 -0.94 11.12
C ARG A 82 13.37 -0.13 9.91
N GLY A 83 12.72 -0.76 8.93
CA GLY A 83 12.18 -0.08 7.75
C GLY A 83 11.12 0.96 8.12
N LEU A 84 10.19 0.61 9.01
CA LEU A 84 9.16 1.51 9.52
C LEU A 84 9.77 2.67 10.30
N LEU A 85 10.69 2.40 11.23
CA LEU A 85 11.36 3.44 12.02
C LEU A 85 12.05 4.47 11.15
N LYS A 86 12.70 4.05 10.04
CA LYS A 86 13.31 5.00 9.09
C LYS A 86 12.27 5.96 8.50
N GLY A 87 11.12 5.45 8.05
CA GLY A 87 10.04 6.28 7.52
C GLY A 87 9.42 7.19 8.60
N GLU A 88 9.15 6.65 9.77
CA GLU A 88 8.61 7.38 10.92
C GLU A 88 9.55 8.50 11.37
N GLN A 89 10.86 8.26 11.41
CA GLN A 89 11.88 9.25 11.74
C GLN A 89 11.92 10.38 10.71
N ILE A 90 11.88 10.07 9.41
CA ILE A 90 11.81 11.09 8.35
C ILE A 90 10.53 11.92 8.52
N HIS A 91 9.39 11.28 8.78
CA HIS A 91 8.13 11.99 9.00
C HIS A 91 8.11 12.77 10.32
N ALA A 92 8.79 12.32 11.35
CA ALA A 92 8.96 13.05 12.61
C ALA A 92 9.80 14.30 12.39
N LEU A 93 10.97 14.16 11.77
CA LEU A 93 11.83 15.28 11.38
C LEU A 93 11.06 16.30 10.52
N ALA A 94 10.27 15.84 9.53
CA ALA A 94 9.45 16.71 8.71
C ALA A 94 8.42 17.53 9.52
N ARG A 95 7.88 16.96 10.60
CA ARG A 95 6.95 17.67 11.50
C ARG A 95 7.66 18.66 12.40
N ASP A 96 8.86 18.31 12.88
CA ASP A 96 9.65 19.16 13.78
C ASP A 96 10.23 20.37 13.04
N VAL A 97 10.75 20.16 11.82
CA VAL A 97 11.25 21.24 10.94
C VAL A 97 10.11 22.18 10.52
N LYS A 98 8.90 21.65 10.32
CA LYS A 98 7.72 22.46 9.96
C LYS A 98 7.07 23.06 11.22
N LEU A 99 7.78 23.98 11.86
CA LEU A 99 7.34 24.71 13.05
C LEU A 99 5.97 25.38 12.80
N GLY A 100 5.00 25.12 13.67
CA GLY A 100 3.71 25.84 13.71
C GLY A 100 2.53 25.25 12.92
N LYS A 101 2.71 24.26 12.02
CA LYS A 101 1.58 23.65 11.27
C LYS A 101 1.47 22.12 11.30
N ARG A 102 2.33 21.40 12.06
CA ARG A 102 2.28 19.91 12.23
C ARG A 102 2.07 19.14 10.91
N GLY A 103 2.70 19.56 9.82
CA GLY A 103 2.54 18.88 8.52
C GLY A 103 1.34 19.34 7.67
N ARG A 104 0.38 20.14 8.18
CA ARG A 104 -0.77 20.61 7.38
C ARG A 104 -0.33 21.48 6.21
N VAL A 105 -0.78 21.12 5.01
CA VAL A 105 -0.64 21.93 3.80
C VAL A 105 -1.81 22.89 3.78
N ASP A 106 -1.56 24.13 4.21
CA ASP A 106 -2.60 25.11 4.50
C ASP A 106 -2.84 26.10 3.33
N LYS A 107 -1.95 26.08 2.34
CA LYS A 107 -2.03 26.97 1.18
C LYS A 107 -3.02 26.42 0.16
N ARG A 108 -3.89 27.28 -0.39
CA ARG A 108 -4.93 26.89 -1.37
C ARG A 108 -4.36 26.59 -2.76
N ASP A 109 -3.25 27.21 -3.15
CA ASP A 109 -2.67 27.08 -4.48
C ASP A 109 -1.64 25.94 -4.57
N TRP A 110 -1.77 25.10 -5.60
CA TRP A 110 -0.94 23.92 -5.82
C TRP A 110 0.54 24.26 -6.00
N LEU A 111 0.84 25.37 -6.68
CA LEU A 111 2.22 25.80 -6.92
C LEU A 111 2.91 26.15 -5.60
N GLU A 112 2.23 26.90 -4.73
CA GLU A 112 2.77 27.24 -3.42
C GLU A 112 2.94 26.02 -2.49
N GLN A 113 2.04 25.03 -2.58
CA GLN A 113 2.21 23.75 -1.88
C GLN A 113 3.45 23.01 -2.38
N ARG A 114 3.67 22.98 -3.69
CA ARG A 114 4.83 22.33 -4.31
C ARG A 114 6.14 22.98 -3.87
N HIS A 115 6.22 24.31 -3.89
CA HIS A 115 7.38 25.05 -3.40
C HIS A 115 7.65 24.78 -1.92
N SER A 116 6.60 24.78 -1.09
CA SER A 116 6.73 24.51 0.35
C SER A 116 7.24 23.09 0.62
N CYS A 117 6.71 22.08 -0.10
CA CYS A 117 7.18 20.69 0.01
C CYS A 117 8.62 20.51 -0.49
N SER A 118 8.98 21.18 -1.59
CA SER A 118 10.34 21.14 -2.14
C SER A 118 11.35 21.74 -1.17
N CYS A 119 11.04 22.91 -0.59
CA CYS A 119 11.88 23.57 0.41
C CYS A 119 12.05 22.70 1.67
N LEU A 120 10.96 22.13 2.19
CA LEU A 120 11.00 21.23 3.34
C LEU A 120 11.89 20.00 3.07
N THR A 121 11.75 19.40 1.88
CA THR A 121 12.57 18.25 1.48
C THR A 121 14.05 18.61 1.42
N LEU A 122 14.38 19.80 0.91
CA LEU A 122 15.76 20.29 0.82
C LEU A 122 16.37 20.53 2.20
N VAL A 123 15.65 21.19 3.10
CA VAL A 123 16.10 21.41 4.49
C VAL A 123 16.30 20.08 5.22
N MET A 124 15.37 19.13 5.08
CA MET A 124 15.52 17.79 5.65
C MET A 124 16.77 17.08 5.10
N ALA A 125 17.03 17.17 3.79
CA ALA A 125 18.21 16.57 3.18
C ALA A 125 19.52 17.18 3.73
N CYS A 126 19.56 18.50 3.92
CA CYS A 126 20.71 19.17 4.56
C CYS A 126 20.93 18.70 6.00
N ILE A 127 19.88 18.55 6.81
CA ILE A 127 19.98 18.06 8.19
C ILE A 127 20.44 16.60 8.25
N ILE A 128 19.98 15.75 7.31
CA ILE A 128 20.38 14.34 7.26
C ILE A 128 21.83 14.17 6.80
N TYR A 129 22.32 15.07 5.94
CA TYR A 129 23.67 15.01 5.39
C TYR A 129 24.75 15.55 6.35
N TRP A 130 24.40 16.53 7.18
CA TRP A 130 25.29 17.11 8.19
C TRP A 130 25.47 16.18 9.38
#